data_AF-A0A6L7MWU8-F1
#
_entry.id   AF-A0A6L7MWU8-F1
#
_cell.length_a   1.000
_cell.length_b   1.000
_cell.length_c   1.000
_cell.angle_alpha   90.00
_cell.angle_beta   90.00
_cell.angle_gamma   90.00
#
_symmetry.space_group_name_H-M   'P 1'
#
loop_
_entity.id
_entity.type
_entity.pdbx_description
1 polymer ?
#
loop_
_entity_poly.entity_id
_entity_poly.type
_entity_poly.pdbx_seq_one_letter_code
_entity_poly.pdbx_strand_id
1 'polypeptide(L)'
;AAEVRGKAQVAAVGSRRLVGRGLDVGVVALAGEGISPSPRGASLWPEAWVGPSRRWATAVPAIHERRKSLDIDELGRWCEHAGLPRPVGFREARGPFVVGGVDLAPAEVNRPGRPGLPYSHVEVWFEKVVVGPVVLGSGRQRGFGLCTPLDETIA
;
A
#
# COMPACT_ATOMS: atom_id res chain seq x y z
N ALA A 1 -33.53 5.36 15.23
CA ALA A 1 -32.12 5.42 14.74
C ALA A 1 -31.74 4.19 13.92
N ALA A 2 -31.91 2.96 14.44
CA ALA A 2 -31.59 1.73 13.71
C ALA A 2 -32.36 1.56 12.39
N GLU A 3 -33.65 1.90 12.38
CA GLU A 3 -34.49 1.83 11.17
C GLU A 3 -34.03 2.80 10.07
N VAL A 4 -33.66 4.02 10.42
CA VAL A 4 -33.13 5.02 9.48
C VAL A 4 -31.78 4.57 8.91
N ARG A 5 -30.91 4.00 9.76
CA ARG A 5 -29.63 3.42 9.35
C ARG A 5 -29.83 2.27 8.36
N GLY A 6 -30.81 1.39 8.62
CA GLY A 6 -31.15 0.28 7.72
C GLY A 6 -31.66 0.76 6.36
N LYS A 7 -32.57 1.74 6.33
CA LYS A 7 -33.05 2.33 5.07
C LYS A 7 -31.95 3.02 4.28
N ALA A 8 -31.06 3.75 4.95
CA ALA A 8 -29.90 4.39 4.32
C ALA A 8 -28.91 3.37 3.75
N GLN A 9 -28.66 2.27 4.46
CA GLN A 9 -27.79 1.20 3.99
C GLN A 9 -28.37 0.50 2.76
N VAL A 10 -29.67 0.21 2.73
CA VAL A 10 -30.34 -0.37 1.56
C VAL A 10 -30.28 0.58 0.36
N ALA A 11 -30.52 1.86 0.55
CA ALA A 11 -30.42 2.87 -0.51
C ALA A 11 -28.99 3.00 -1.05
N ALA A 12 -27.99 2.98 -0.16
CA ALA A 12 -26.57 3.03 -0.54
C ALA A 12 -26.16 1.78 -1.32
N VAL A 13 -26.60 0.59 -0.90
CA VAL A 13 -26.28 -0.69 -1.57
C VAL A 13 -26.99 -0.83 -2.93
N GLY A 14 -28.21 -0.32 -3.05
CA GLY A 14 -28.99 -0.37 -4.29
C GLY A 14 -28.60 0.70 -5.33
N SER A 15 -27.79 1.69 -4.94
CA SER A 15 -27.35 2.74 -5.85
C SER A 15 -26.38 2.16 -6.89
N ARG A 16 -26.73 2.27 -8.17
CA ARG A 16 -25.88 1.80 -9.29
C ARG A 16 -25.32 2.90 -10.17
N ARG A 17 -25.77 4.14 -9.99
CA ARG A 17 -25.37 5.27 -10.80
C ARG A 17 -25.42 6.54 -9.95
N LEU A 18 -24.39 7.37 -10.02
CA LEU A 18 -24.39 8.71 -9.46
C LEU A 18 -24.38 9.71 -10.63
N VAL A 19 -25.36 10.61 -10.63
CA VAL A 19 -25.53 11.62 -11.67
C VAL A 19 -25.60 13.01 -11.04
N GLY A 20 -24.79 13.95 -11.52
CA GLY A 20 -24.84 15.35 -11.09
C GLY A 20 -23.59 16.14 -11.48
N ARG A 21 -23.74 17.45 -11.73
CA ARG A 21 -22.64 18.37 -12.10
C ARG A 21 -21.76 17.87 -13.27
N GLY A 22 -22.37 17.24 -14.27
CA GLY A 22 -21.67 16.66 -15.42
C GLY A 22 -20.96 15.33 -15.15
N LEU A 23 -21.05 14.78 -13.93
CA LEU A 23 -20.65 13.42 -13.62
C LEU A 23 -21.81 12.47 -13.89
N ASP A 24 -21.50 11.38 -14.58
CA ASP A 24 -22.37 10.25 -14.82
C ASP A 24 -21.53 8.98 -14.71
N VAL A 25 -21.56 8.38 -13.53
CA VAL A 25 -20.69 7.26 -13.19
C VAL A 25 -21.49 6.09 -12.65
N GLY A 26 -21.14 4.89 -13.12
CA GLY A 26 -21.58 3.66 -12.49
C GLY A 26 -20.97 3.55 -11.10
N VAL A 27 -21.78 3.18 -10.12
CA VAL A 27 -21.30 2.88 -8.76
C VAL A 27 -21.65 1.44 -8.42
N VAL A 28 -20.74 0.80 -7.70
CA VAL A 28 -20.95 -0.53 -7.14
C VAL A 28 -20.78 -0.38 -5.65
N ALA A 29 -21.82 -0.75 -4.90
CA ALA A 29 -21.72 -0.81 -3.46
C ALA A 29 -20.79 -1.95 -3.06
N LEU A 30 -19.76 -1.63 -2.30
CA LEU A 30 -18.93 -2.62 -1.64
C LEU A 30 -19.69 -3.09 -0.39
N ALA A 31 -20.50 -4.13 -0.54
CA ALA A 31 -21.08 -4.82 0.60
C ALA A 31 -19.98 -5.66 1.24
N GLY A 32 -19.73 -5.43 2.53
CA GLY A 32 -18.85 -6.27 3.33
C GLY A 32 -19.30 -7.73 3.25
N GLU A 33 -18.31 -8.59 2.98
CA GLU A 33 -18.39 -10.05 2.84
C GLU A 33 -18.87 -10.56 1.47
N GLY A 34 -17.92 -11.11 0.70
CA GLY A 34 -18.19 -11.95 -0.47
C GLY A 34 -17.86 -11.36 -1.84
N ILE A 35 -17.44 -10.09 -1.93
CA ILE A 35 -16.88 -9.55 -3.19
C ILE A 35 -15.38 -9.85 -3.18
N SER A 36 -14.93 -10.78 -4.03
CA SER A 36 -13.50 -10.97 -4.31
C SER A 36 -12.90 -9.61 -4.71
N PRO A 37 -11.84 -9.14 -4.04
CA PRO A 37 -11.31 -7.80 -4.25
C PRO A 37 -10.93 -7.66 -5.71
N SER A 38 -11.71 -6.89 -6.47
CA SER A 38 -11.24 -6.48 -7.79
C SER A 38 -9.97 -5.65 -7.58
N PRO A 39 -8.97 -5.75 -8.47
CA PRO A 39 -7.74 -4.95 -8.37
C PRO A 39 -7.98 -3.44 -8.25
N ARG A 40 -9.16 -2.96 -8.68
CA ARG A 40 -9.54 -1.53 -8.70
C ARG A 40 -10.08 -1.01 -7.36
N GLY A 41 -10.39 -1.89 -6.40
CA GLY A 41 -10.91 -1.51 -5.08
C GLY A 41 -10.06 -2.00 -3.91
N ALA A 42 -9.01 -2.79 -4.17
CA ALA A 42 -8.17 -3.42 -3.13
C ALA A 42 -7.61 -2.42 -2.11
N SER A 43 -7.25 -1.21 -2.53
CA SER A 43 -6.72 -0.17 -1.64
C SER A 43 -7.68 0.30 -0.55
N LEU A 44 -8.99 0.07 -0.71
CA LEU A 44 -10.02 0.44 0.26
C LEU A 44 -10.18 -0.60 1.38
N TRP A 45 -9.60 -1.79 1.23
CA TRP A 45 -9.71 -2.88 2.20
C TRP A 45 -8.51 -2.88 3.14
N PRO A 46 -8.69 -2.82 4.46
CA PRO A 46 -7.59 -2.89 5.42
C PRO A 46 -6.68 -4.10 5.18
N GLU A 47 -7.25 -5.24 4.81
CA GLU A 47 -6.56 -6.51 4.57
C GLU A 47 -5.50 -6.40 3.46
N ALA A 48 -5.70 -5.49 2.49
CA ALA A 48 -4.72 -5.20 1.44
C ALA A 48 -3.46 -4.47 1.96
N TRP A 49 -3.44 -4.10 3.24
CA TRP A 49 -2.36 -3.37 3.89
C TRP A 49 -1.87 -4.05 5.17
N VAL A 50 -2.74 -4.78 5.89
CA VAL A 50 -2.42 -5.40 7.19
C VAL A 50 -2.42 -6.93 7.17
N GLY A 51 -2.72 -7.56 6.04
CA GLY A 51 -2.77 -9.02 5.93
C GLY A 51 -1.44 -9.71 6.30
N PRO A 52 -1.48 -10.94 6.83
CA PRO A 52 -0.27 -11.72 7.11
C PRO A 52 0.43 -12.10 5.81
N SER A 53 1.73 -11.82 5.69
CA SER A 53 2.51 -12.21 4.52
C SER A 53 4.00 -12.34 4.83
N ARG A 54 4.69 -13.22 4.11
CA ARG A 54 6.16 -13.29 4.11
C ARG A 54 6.76 -12.39 3.04
N ARG A 55 5.95 -11.97 2.06
CA ARG A 55 6.37 -11.16 0.91
C ARG A 55 5.61 -9.84 0.87
N TRP A 56 6.33 -8.74 0.79
CA TRP A 56 5.74 -7.40 0.79
C TRP A 56 6.35 -6.57 -0.32
N ALA A 57 5.54 -5.76 -1.01
CA ALA A 57 6.05 -4.80 -1.98
C ALA A 57 5.51 -3.41 -1.71
N THR A 58 6.36 -2.41 -1.91
CA THR A 58 5.98 -0.99 -1.81
C THR A 58 4.90 -0.65 -2.85
N ALA A 59 3.72 -0.25 -2.37
CA ALA A 59 2.68 0.38 -3.19
C ALA A 59 3.00 1.86 -3.44
N VAL A 60 3.69 2.52 -2.50
CA VAL A 60 4.27 3.87 -2.64
C VAL A 60 5.78 3.74 -2.46
N PRO A 61 6.63 4.32 -3.32
CA PRO A 61 8.07 4.08 -3.29
C PRO A 61 8.69 4.39 -1.92
N ALA A 62 9.71 3.62 -1.54
CA ALA A 62 10.46 3.86 -0.31
C ALA A 62 11.57 4.87 -0.57
N ILE A 63 11.67 5.88 0.29
CA ILE A 63 12.79 6.82 0.28
C ILE A 63 13.90 6.24 1.12
N HIS A 64 15.11 6.19 0.59
CA HIS A 64 16.24 5.60 1.28
C HIS A 64 16.52 6.37 2.58
N GLU A 65 16.96 5.68 3.63
CA GLU A 65 17.36 6.37 4.88
C GLU A 65 18.70 7.10 4.76
N ARG A 66 19.52 6.71 3.77
CA ARG A 66 20.82 7.29 3.49
C ARG A 66 21.05 7.41 1.99
N ARG A 67 21.97 8.28 1.58
CA ARG A 67 22.40 8.42 0.19
C ARG A 67 23.40 7.31 -0.19
N LYS A 68 22.94 6.06 -0.15
CA LYS A 68 23.68 4.84 -0.50
C LYS A 68 22.78 3.92 -1.33
N SER A 69 23.38 3.10 -2.17
CA SER A 69 22.71 1.95 -2.79
C SER A 69 22.10 1.05 -1.71
N LEU A 70 20.95 0.45 -2.02
CA LEU A 70 20.30 -0.47 -1.11
C LEU A 70 21.02 -1.81 -1.15
N ASP A 71 21.43 -2.30 0.01
CA ASP A 71 21.91 -3.66 0.23
C ASP A 71 21.07 -4.31 1.34
N ILE A 72 21.24 -5.62 1.54
CA ILE A 72 20.43 -6.37 2.51
C ILE A 72 20.60 -5.84 3.95
N ASP A 73 21.77 -5.29 4.29
CA ASP A 73 22.06 -4.74 5.62
C ASP A 73 21.46 -3.34 5.83
N GLU A 74 21.44 -2.48 4.81
CA GLU A 74 20.69 -1.22 4.83
C GLU A 74 19.18 -1.50 4.93
N LEU A 75 18.64 -2.43 4.13
CA LEU A 75 17.23 -2.79 4.23
C LEU A 75 16.89 -3.43 5.58
N GLY A 76 17.77 -4.28 6.11
CA GLY A 76 17.64 -4.84 7.46
C GLY A 76 17.55 -3.77 8.54
N ARG A 77 18.33 -2.69 8.42
CA ARG A 77 18.23 -1.53 9.33
C ARG A 77 16.90 -0.80 9.18
N TRP A 78 16.39 -0.63 7.96
CA TRP A 78 15.07 -0.02 7.76
C TRP A 78 13.97 -0.86 8.43
N CYS A 79 14.05 -2.18 8.30
CA CYS A 79 13.15 -3.12 8.96
C CYS A 79 13.25 -3.00 10.49
N GLU A 80 14.46 -3.04 11.06
CA GLU A 80 14.67 -2.89 12.50
C GLU A 80 14.15 -1.56 13.04
N HIS A 81 14.40 -0.44 12.34
CA HIS A 81 13.86 0.88 12.69
C HIS A 81 12.32 0.93 12.67
N ALA A 82 11.69 0.08 11.86
CA ALA A 82 10.25 -0.07 11.80
C ALA A 82 9.71 -1.14 12.78
N GLY A 83 10.56 -1.78 13.58
CA GLY A 83 10.17 -2.89 14.47
C GLY A 83 9.86 -4.20 13.74
N LEU A 84 10.30 -4.33 12.49
CA LEU A 84 10.11 -5.50 11.64
C LEU A 84 11.30 -6.47 11.79
N PRO A 85 11.09 -7.78 11.56
CA PRO A 85 12.20 -8.72 11.49
C PRO A 85 13.15 -8.37 10.35
N ARG A 86 14.42 -8.79 10.46
CA ARG A 86 15.35 -8.69 9.34
C ARG A 86 14.83 -9.50 8.13
N PRO A 87 14.93 -8.95 6.90
CA PRO A 87 14.56 -9.67 5.70
C PRO A 87 15.62 -10.73 5.36
N VAL A 88 15.18 -11.78 4.66
CA VAL A 88 16.06 -12.82 4.09
C VAL A 88 16.44 -12.54 2.64
N GLY A 89 15.78 -11.57 2.01
CA GLY A 89 16.15 -11.08 0.70
C GLY A 89 15.25 -9.93 0.26
N PHE A 90 15.64 -9.30 -0.85
CA PHE A 90 14.85 -8.26 -1.49
C PHE A 90 15.22 -8.11 -2.96
N ARG A 91 14.37 -7.39 -3.69
CA ARG A 91 14.72 -6.78 -4.97
C ARG A 91 14.23 -5.34 -5.00
N GLU A 92 14.95 -4.48 -5.73
CA GLU A 92 14.54 -3.10 -5.94
C GLU A 92 14.40 -2.77 -7.43
N ALA A 93 13.53 -1.82 -7.73
CA ALA A 93 13.32 -1.29 -9.07
C ALA A 93 12.90 0.18 -8.97
N ARG A 94 13.10 0.94 -10.05
CA ARG A 94 12.58 2.30 -10.13
C ARG A 94 11.04 2.30 -10.11
N GLY A 95 10.42 1.37 -10.83
CA GLY A 95 8.97 1.29 -11.00
C GLY A 95 8.31 0.28 -10.06
N PRO A 96 6.99 0.35 -9.88
CA PRO A 96 6.26 -0.49 -8.94
C PRO A 96 6.25 -1.98 -9.34
N PHE A 97 6.32 -2.86 -8.33
CA PHE A 97 6.17 -4.31 -8.49
C PHE A 97 4.71 -4.78 -8.51
N VAL A 98 3.77 -3.92 -8.09
CA VAL A 98 2.36 -4.25 -7.90
C VAL A 98 1.47 -3.43 -8.82
N VAL A 99 0.39 -4.06 -9.30
CA VAL A 99 -0.65 -3.38 -10.07
C VAL A 99 -1.29 -2.29 -9.19
N GLY A 100 -1.40 -1.08 -9.72
CA GLY A 100 -1.91 0.08 -8.97
C GLY A 100 -0.89 0.73 -8.03
N GLY A 101 0.36 0.27 -8.01
CA GLY A 101 1.45 0.97 -7.33
C GLY A 101 1.71 2.35 -7.93
N VAL A 102 2.05 3.31 -7.07
CA VAL A 102 2.26 4.72 -7.45
C VAL A 102 3.66 4.90 -8.01
N ASP A 103 3.76 5.27 -9.30
CA ASP A 103 5.02 5.62 -9.94
C ASP A 103 5.26 7.14 -9.85
N LEU A 104 6.06 7.58 -8.88
CA LEU A 104 6.35 9.00 -8.61
C LEU A 104 7.66 9.45 -9.23
N ALA A 105 7.69 10.64 -9.83
CA ALA A 105 8.89 11.30 -10.32
C ALA A 105 9.75 11.86 -9.17
N PRO A 106 11.07 12.11 -9.38
CA PRO A 106 11.95 12.62 -8.32
C PRO A 106 11.48 13.92 -7.65
N ALA A 107 10.81 14.80 -8.40
CA ALA A 107 10.26 16.05 -7.90
C ALA A 107 9.03 15.88 -6.99
N GLU A 108 8.31 14.75 -7.11
CA GLU A 108 7.14 14.42 -6.28
C GLU A 108 7.56 13.75 -4.97
N VAL A 109 8.71 13.06 -4.98
CA VAL A 109 9.28 12.37 -3.80
C VAL A 109 10.04 13.35 -2.89
N ASN A 110 10.87 14.19 -3.49
CA ASN A 110 11.80 15.05 -2.78
C ASN A 110 11.20 16.42 -2.48
N ARG A 111 11.53 16.98 -1.31
CA ARG A 111 11.04 18.31 -0.92
C ARG A 111 11.85 19.40 -1.62
N PRO A 112 11.20 20.46 -2.13
CA PRO A 112 11.90 21.65 -2.60
C PRO A 112 12.85 22.21 -1.54
N GLY A 113 14.07 22.60 -1.95
CA GLY A 113 15.06 23.19 -1.05
C GLY A 113 15.75 22.23 -0.07
N ARG A 114 15.49 20.91 -0.15
CA ARG A 114 16.23 19.87 0.60
C ARG A 114 17.00 18.98 -0.38
N PRO A 115 18.24 18.58 -0.06
CA PRO A 115 18.95 17.58 -0.86
C PRO A 115 18.12 16.29 -0.90
N GLY A 116 17.76 15.85 -2.11
CA GLY A 116 16.96 14.64 -2.30
C GLY A 116 17.70 13.38 -1.84
N LEU A 117 16.93 12.37 -1.43
CA LEU A 117 17.45 11.03 -1.19
C LEU A 117 17.04 10.10 -2.35
N PRO A 118 17.83 9.06 -2.65
CA PRO A 118 17.40 8.03 -3.57
C PRO A 118 16.08 7.42 -3.10
N TYR A 119 15.29 6.93 -4.04
CA TYR A 119 14.07 6.20 -3.78
C TYR A 119 13.92 5.07 -4.78
N SER A 120 13.29 3.99 -4.34
CA SER A 120 13.00 2.83 -5.16
C SER A 120 11.70 2.17 -4.69
N HIS A 121 11.08 1.39 -5.56
CA HIS A 121 10.18 0.36 -5.10
C HIS A 121 11.01 -0.83 -4.64
N VAL A 122 10.57 -1.43 -3.53
CA VAL A 122 11.22 -2.58 -2.91
C VAL A 122 10.20 -3.69 -2.77
N GLU A 123 10.57 -4.89 -3.20
CA GLU A 123 9.94 -6.12 -2.75
C GLU A 123 10.87 -6.78 -1.75
N VAL A 124 10.33 -7.12 -0.57
CA VAL A 124 11.06 -7.68 0.56
C VAL A 124 10.49 -9.04 0.96
N TRP A 125 11.37 -9.95 1.34
CA TRP A 125 11.04 -11.29 1.80
C TRP A 125 11.49 -11.50 3.25
N PHE A 126 10.59 -12.02 4.08
CA PHE A 126 10.85 -12.35 5.48
C PHE A 126 10.84 -13.85 5.70
N GLU A 127 11.68 -14.32 6.63
CA GLU A 127 11.71 -15.74 7.00
C GLU A 127 10.37 -16.17 7.59
N LYS A 128 9.82 -15.36 8.51
CA LYS A 128 8.55 -15.59 9.19
C LYS A 128 7.47 -14.67 8.63
N VAL A 129 6.21 -15.09 8.79
CA VAL A 129 5.04 -14.27 8.46
C VAL A 129 5.10 -12.98 9.28
N VAL A 130 4.93 -11.85 8.59
CA VAL A 130 4.77 -10.52 9.17
C VAL A 130 3.32 -10.10 9.00
N VAL A 131 2.68 -9.65 10.08
CA VAL A 131 1.37 -9.01 10.05
C VAL A 131 1.59 -7.52 9.89
N GLY A 132 0.96 -6.91 8.89
CA GLY A 132 1.16 -5.51 8.55
C GLY A 132 0.57 -4.52 9.58
N PRO A 133 0.70 -3.21 9.33
CA PRO A 133 1.24 -2.62 8.10
C PRO A 133 2.76 -2.67 8.04
N VAL A 134 3.31 -2.98 6.86
CA VAL A 134 4.75 -2.85 6.59
C VAL A 134 5.01 -1.50 5.92
N VAL A 135 5.86 -0.67 6.54
CA VAL A 135 6.25 0.65 6.02
C VAL A 135 7.76 0.81 6.12
N LEU A 136 8.41 1.11 5.00
CA LEU A 136 9.88 1.10 4.89
C LEU A 136 10.46 2.49 4.56
N GLY A 137 11.70 2.72 4.96
CA GLY A 137 12.47 3.91 4.59
C GLY A 137 12.16 5.17 5.40
N SER A 138 12.82 6.28 5.04
CA SER A 138 12.81 7.56 5.79
C SER A 138 11.59 8.44 5.55
N GLY A 139 10.76 8.09 4.57
CA GLY A 139 9.58 8.86 4.16
C GLY A 139 8.28 8.41 4.82
N ARG A 140 8.31 7.45 5.75
CA ARG A 140 7.14 6.80 6.37
C ARG A 140 6.09 7.75 6.94
N GLN A 141 6.50 8.83 7.61
CA GLN A 141 5.63 9.88 8.14
C GLN A 141 4.87 10.69 7.06
N ARG A 142 5.20 10.50 5.78
CA ARG A 142 4.53 11.10 4.61
C ARG A 142 3.81 10.06 3.75
N GLY A 143 3.70 8.81 4.21
CA GLY A 143 3.07 7.72 3.44
C GLY A 143 3.97 7.06 2.40
N PHE A 144 5.25 7.44 2.30
CA PHE A 144 6.21 6.73 1.44
C PHE A 144 6.62 5.39 2.06
N GLY A 145 6.93 4.44 1.19
CA GLY A 145 7.36 3.10 1.58
C GLY A 145 6.25 2.23 2.16
N LEU A 146 4.98 2.63 2.03
CA LEU A 146 3.83 1.80 2.38
C LEU A 146 3.82 0.56 1.49
N CYS A 147 3.78 -0.62 2.11
CA CYS A 147 3.77 -1.89 1.41
C CYS A 147 2.39 -2.56 1.43
N THR A 148 2.17 -3.41 0.44
CA THR A 148 1.04 -4.34 0.34
C THR A 148 1.57 -5.78 0.38
N PRO A 149 0.85 -6.74 0.99
CA PRO A 149 1.24 -8.14 0.99
C PRO A 149 1.12 -8.72 -0.42
N LEU A 150 2.04 -9.62 -0.78
CA LEU A 150 2.04 -10.30 -2.08
C LEU A 150 1.59 -11.75 -2.01
N ASP A 151 1.59 -12.37 -0.83
CA ASP A 151 1.05 -13.70 -0.65
C ASP A 151 -0.47 -13.61 -0.72
N GLU A 152 -1.11 -14.48 -1.50
CA GLU A 152 -2.58 -14.57 -1.50
C GLU A 152 -3.02 -14.87 -0.07
N THR A 153 -3.79 -13.96 0.53
CA THR A 153 -4.62 -14.29 1.69
C THR A 153 -5.37 -15.55 1.29
N ILE A 154 -5.05 -16.69 1.91
CA ILE A 154 -5.85 -17.90 1.79
C ILE A 154 -7.25 -17.50 2.26
N ALA A 155 -8.14 -17.26 1.30
CA ALA A 155 -9.56 -17.06 1.51
C ALA A 155 -10.23 -18.42 1.66
#